data_AF-A0A2S6UBD8-F1
#
_entry.id   AF-A0A2S6UBD8-F1
#
_cell.length_a   1.000
_cell.length_b   1.000
_cell.length_c   1.000
_cell.angle_alpha   90.00
_cell.angle_beta   90.00
_cell.angle_gamma   90.00
#
_symmetry.space_group_name_H-M   'P 1'
#
loop_
_entity.id
_entity.type
_entity.pdbx_description
1 polymer ?
#
loop_
_entity_poly.entity_id
_entity_poly.type
_entity_poly.pdbx_seq_one_letter_code
_entity_poly.pdbx_strand_id
1 'polypeptide(L)'
;MAKVFFWIIVVPFAAAIIVFSVNNQTEVRLDLWPLDVVTVPLPVFLIVLVSLVVGFFAGGMIAWGSAGRTRSRARTEARRADQAERDLTTAQNRIDRLLSEAEDTDRTIPILPPAA
;
A
#
# COMPACT_ATOMS: atom_id res chain seq x y z
N MET A 1 3.79 -11.33 -14.84
CA MET A 1 2.45 -11.16 -15.41
C MET A 1 2.01 -9.69 -15.52
N ALA A 2 2.17 -8.88 -14.49
CA ALA A 2 1.74 -7.47 -14.50
C ALA A 2 2.27 -6.63 -15.69
N LYS A 3 3.47 -6.92 -16.19
CA LYS A 3 4.08 -6.19 -17.32
C LYS A 3 3.34 -6.40 -18.64
N VAL A 4 2.75 -7.58 -18.88
CA VAL A 4 1.96 -7.87 -20.10
C VAL A 4 0.62 -7.14 -20.04
N PHE A 5 -0.06 -7.18 -18.88
CA PHE A 5 -1.30 -6.44 -18.64
C PHE A 5 -1.11 -4.92 -18.80
N PHE A 6 0.02 -4.39 -18.33
CA PHE A 6 0.38 -2.99 -18.54
C PHE A 6 0.48 -2.64 -20.02
N TRP A 7 1.19 -3.45 -20.82
CA TRP A 7 1.30 -3.23 -22.27
C TRP A 7 -0.04 -3.32 -22.99
N ILE A 8 -0.93 -4.23 -22.56
CA ILE A 8 -2.30 -4.35 -23.11
C ILE A 8 -3.13 -3.10 -22.86
N ILE A 9 -2.89 -2.35 -21.79
CA ILE A 9 -3.63 -1.11 -21.49
C ILE A 9 -2.96 0.10 -22.15
N VAL A 10 -1.63 0.21 -22.04
CA VAL A 10 -0.89 1.38 -22.49
C VAL A 10 -0.88 1.52 -24.01
N VAL A 11 -0.74 0.42 -24.75
CA VAL A 11 -0.71 0.46 -26.22
C VAL A 11 -2.00 1.01 -26.82
N PRO A 12 -3.19 0.46 -26.52
CA PRO A 12 -4.43 0.99 -27.09
C PRO A 12 -4.72 2.41 -26.60
N PHE A 13 -4.35 2.73 -25.35
CA PHE A 13 -4.48 4.10 -24.83
C PHE A 13 -3.61 5.09 -25.60
N ALA A 14 -2.34 4.76 -25.84
CA ALA A 14 -1.44 5.57 -26.65
C ALA A 14 -1.94 5.68 -28.10
N ALA A 15 -2.43 4.59 -28.69
CA ALA A 15 -3.01 4.59 -30.03
C ALA A 15 -4.23 5.54 -30.12
N ALA A 16 -5.12 5.51 -29.12
CA ALA A 16 -6.26 6.41 -29.05
C ALA A 16 -5.82 7.88 -28.97
N ILE A 17 -4.80 8.20 -28.17
CA ILE A 17 -4.24 9.56 -28.09
C ILE A 17 -3.67 10.00 -29.45
N ILE A 18 -2.93 9.12 -30.14
CA ILE A 18 -2.35 9.42 -31.45
C ILE A 18 -3.46 9.68 -32.48
N VAL A 19 -4.44 8.78 -32.58
CA VAL A 19 -5.56 8.93 -33.52
C VAL A 19 -6.36 10.21 -33.24
N PHE A 20 -6.65 10.47 -31.96
CA PHE A 20 -7.29 11.72 -31.54
C PHE A 20 -6.46 12.94 -31.97
N SER A 21 -5.14 12.91 -31.75
CA SER A 21 -4.26 14.03 -32.08
C SER A 21 -4.16 14.29 -33.58
N VAL A 22 -4.10 13.23 -34.40
CA VAL A 22 -4.05 13.35 -35.86
C VAL A 22 -5.36 13.92 -36.41
N ASN A 23 -6.50 13.51 -35.85
CA ASN A 23 -7.81 13.95 -36.35
C ASN A 23 -8.25 15.32 -35.79
N ASN A 24 -7.72 15.73 -34.63
CA ASN A 24 -8.10 16.96 -33.93
C ASN A 24 -6.93 17.97 -33.88
N GLN A 25 -6.39 18.30 -35.07
CA GLN A 25 -5.39 19.37 -35.25
C GLN A 25 -6.02 20.77 -35.38
N THR A 26 -7.33 20.89 -35.22
CA THR A 26 -8.04 22.16 -35.31
C THR A 26 -7.55 23.13 -34.24
N GLU A 27 -7.28 24.37 -34.66
CA GLU A 27 -6.88 25.45 -33.76
C GLU A 27 -8.10 25.96 -33.00
N VAL A 28 -8.02 25.91 -31.68
CA VAL A 28 -9.04 26.47 -30.78
C VAL A 28 -8.40 27.59 -29.97
N ARG A 29 -9.07 28.74 -29.92
CA ARG A 29 -8.70 29.80 -28.99
C ARG A 29 -9.09 29.37 -27.59
N LEU A 30 -8.09 29.22 -26.75
CA LEU A 30 -8.29 28.94 -25.33
C LEU A 30 -8.28 30.28 -24.60
N ASP A 31 -9.37 30.63 -23.93
CA ASP A 31 -9.45 31.78 -23.01
C ASP A 31 -9.44 31.24 -21.58
N LEU A 32 -8.28 31.31 -20.93
CA LEU A 32 -8.06 30.81 -19.57
C LEU A 32 -8.38 31.89 -18.54
N TRP A 33 -9.63 32.35 -18.43
CA TRP A 33 -10.00 33.28 -17.36
C TRP A 33 -9.81 32.63 -15.97
N PRO A 34 -9.16 33.26 -14.95
CA PRO A 34 -8.62 34.62 -14.80
C PRO A 34 -7.11 34.76 -15.08
N LEU A 35 -6.49 33.75 -15.68
CA LEU A 35 -5.08 33.73 -16.09
C LEU A 35 -5.02 34.23 -17.54
N ASP A 36 -4.91 35.54 -17.76
CA ASP A 36 -4.79 36.21 -19.08
C ASP A 36 -3.48 35.87 -19.84
N VAL A 37 -2.95 34.66 -19.68
CA VAL A 37 -1.63 34.21 -20.14
C VAL A 37 -1.68 33.42 -21.44
N VAL A 38 -2.86 32.95 -21.86
CA VAL A 38 -3.01 32.19 -23.11
C VAL A 38 -4.26 32.68 -23.82
N THR A 39 -4.06 33.42 -24.90
CA THR A 39 -5.08 33.81 -25.91
C THR A 39 -4.59 33.40 -27.30
N VAL A 40 -3.78 32.35 -27.35
CA VAL A 40 -3.11 31.88 -28.58
C VAL A 40 -3.92 30.72 -29.15
N PRO A 41 -4.16 30.67 -30.48
CA PRO A 41 -4.74 29.49 -31.11
C PRO A 41 -3.83 28.28 -30.84
N LEU A 42 -4.36 27.30 -30.11
CA LEU A 42 -3.68 26.05 -29.79
C LEU A 42 -4.46 24.88 -30.37
N PRO A 43 -3.80 23.87 -30.94
CA PRO A 43 -4.47 22.66 -31.37
C PRO A 43 -5.16 21.96 -30.19
N VAL A 44 -6.38 21.45 -30.39
CA VAL A 44 -7.17 20.78 -29.34
C VAL A 44 -6.41 19.62 -28.68
N PHE A 45 -5.64 18.87 -29.46
CA PHE A 45 -4.87 17.74 -28.94
C PHE A 45 -3.89 18.14 -27.83
N LEU A 46 -3.34 19.36 -27.89
CA LEU A 46 -2.33 19.84 -26.95
C LEU A 46 -2.95 20.03 -25.57
N ILE A 47 -4.17 20.55 -25.50
CA ILE A 47 -4.92 20.74 -24.25
C ILE A 47 -5.19 19.39 -23.57
N VAL A 48 -5.64 18.41 -24.35
CA VAL A 48 -5.94 17.06 -23.86
C VAL A 48 -4.67 16.36 -23.39
N LEU A 49 -3.59 16.45 -24.15
CA LEU A 49 -2.30 15.86 -23.81
C LEU A 49 -1.73 16.46 -22.51
N VAL A 50 -1.74 17.79 -22.37
CA VAL A 50 -1.27 18.46 -21.15
C VAL A 50 -2.12 18.05 -19.95
N SER A 51 -3.44 18.01 -20.10
CA SER A 51 -4.37 17.58 -19.04
C SER A 51 -4.11 16.13 -18.62
N LEU A 52 -3.85 15.24 -19.57
CA LEU A 52 -3.47 13.84 -19.33
C LEU A 52 -2.16 13.72 -18.56
N VAL A 53 -1.13 14.48 -18.95
CA VAL A 53 0.17 14.51 -18.29
C VAL A 53 0.01 14.98 -16.85
N VAL A 54 -0.68 16.10 -16.64
CA VAL A 54 -0.95 16.64 -15.30
C VAL A 54 -1.72 15.63 -14.45
N GLY A 55 -2.78 15.03 -15.00
CA GLY A 55 -3.57 14.00 -14.33
C GLY A 55 -2.74 12.76 -13.98
N PHE A 56 -1.84 12.31 -14.86
CA PHE A 56 -0.95 11.19 -14.61
C PHE A 56 0.02 11.46 -13.47
N PHE A 57 0.67 12.64 -13.44
CA PHE A 57 1.56 13.01 -12.35
C PHE A 57 0.81 13.15 -11.02
N ALA A 58 -0.37 13.78 -11.03
CA ALA A 58 -1.22 13.90 -9.84
C ALA A 58 -1.65 12.52 -9.32
N GLY A 59 -2.16 11.65 -10.19
CA GLY A 59 -2.55 10.29 -9.84
C GLY A 59 -1.38 9.45 -9.34
N GLY A 60 -0.21 9.57 -9.99
CA GLY A 60 1.03 8.93 -9.56
C GLY A 60 1.49 9.39 -8.18
N MET A 61 1.40 10.69 -7.88
CA MET A 61 1.77 11.24 -6.58
C MET A 61 0.83 10.78 -5.46
N ILE A 62 -0.48 10.72 -5.74
CA ILE A 62 -1.49 10.14 -4.83
C ILE A 62 -1.20 8.66 -4.57
N ALA A 63 -0.94 7.89 -5.64
CA ALA A 63 -0.60 6.47 -5.53
C ALA A 63 0.72 6.24 -4.78
N TRP A 64 1.71 7.11 -4.95
CA TRP A 64 2.98 7.02 -4.22
C TRP A 64 2.78 7.28 -2.72
N GLY A 65 1.95 8.27 -2.37
CA GLY A 65 1.57 8.54 -0.99
C GLY A 65 0.84 7.36 -0.32
N SER A 66 -0.03 6.65 -1.05
CA SER A 66 -0.73 5.46 -0.53
C SER A 66 0.18 4.23 -0.43
N ALA A 67 1.07 4.03 -1.40
CA ALA A 67 2.08 2.96 -1.37
C ALA A 67 3.07 3.13 -0.22
N GLY A 68 3.50 4.36 0.07
CA GLY A 68 4.37 4.68 1.20
C GLY A 68 3.75 4.32 2.55
N ARG A 69 2.47 4.67 2.76
CA ARG A 69 1.71 4.30 3.96
C ARG A 69 1.54 2.78 4.10
N THR A 70 1.28 2.08 3.00
CA THR A 70 1.13 0.62 3.00
C THR A 70 2.43 -0.09 3.42
N ARG A 71 3.58 0.39 2.92
CA ARG A 71 4.89 -0.16 3.29
C ARG A 71 5.26 0.12 4.75
N SER A 72 4.86 1.27 5.29
CA SER A 72 5.01 1.56 6.72
C SER A 72 4.14 0.65 7.58
N ARG A 73 2.87 0.49 7.23
CA ARG A 73 1.92 -0.37 7.96
C ARG A 73 2.37 -1.83 7.98
N ALA A 74 2.84 -2.36 6.85
CA ALA A 74 3.36 -3.72 6.80
C ALA A 74 4.52 -3.95 7.79
N ARG A 75 5.40 -2.95 7.99
CA ARG A 75 6.49 -3.04 8.97
C ARG A 75 5.98 -2.95 10.42
N THR A 76 5.00 -2.09 10.70
CA THR A 76 4.45 -1.96 12.05
C THR A 76 3.67 -3.20 12.46
N GLU A 77 2.88 -3.77 11.56
CA GLU A 77 2.13 -5.00 11.82
C GLU A 77 3.08 -6.21 11.98
N ALA A 78 4.15 -6.30 11.19
CA ALA A 78 5.17 -7.34 11.38
C ALA A 78 5.84 -7.26 12.77
N ARG A 79 6.11 -6.05 13.27
CA ARG A 79 6.66 -5.86 14.63
C ARG A 79 5.67 -6.23 15.72
N ARG A 80 4.39 -5.93 15.54
CA ARG A 80 3.33 -6.30 16.48
C ARG A 80 3.13 -7.81 16.55
N ALA A 81 3.20 -8.49 15.41
CA ALA A 81 3.16 -9.94 15.34
C ALA A 81 4.34 -10.57 16.10
N ASP A 82 5.58 -10.09 15.87
CA ASP A 82 6.77 -10.59 16.56
C ASP A 82 6.70 -10.35 18.08
N GLN A 83 6.16 -9.22 18.52
CA GLN A 83 5.93 -8.95 19.95
C GLN A 83 4.90 -9.89 20.56
N ALA A 84 3.76 -10.08 19.89
CA ALA A 84 2.72 -11.00 20.37
C ALA A 84 3.23 -12.45 20.49
N GLU A 85 4.07 -12.88 19.55
CA GLU A 85 4.66 -14.23 19.55
C GLU A 85 5.66 -14.42 20.71
N ARG A 86 6.46 -13.39 21.03
CA ARG A 86 7.34 -13.38 22.22
C ARG A 86 6.55 -13.40 23.52
N ASP A 87 5.46 -12.64 23.60
CA ASP A 87 4.61 -12.58 24.79
C ASP A 87 3.95 -13.94 25.03
N LEU A 88 3.45 -14.60 23.97
CA LEU A 88 2.93 -15.96 24.03
C LEU A 88 3.98 -16.96 24.51
N THR A 89 5.18 -16.91 23.94
CA THR A 89 6.29 -17.79 24.34
C THR A 89 6.65 -17.58 25.82
N THR A 90 6.68 -16.33 26.27
CA THR A 90 7.00 -15.99 27.67
C THR A 90 5.91 -16.47 28.63
N ALA A 91 4.63 -16.32 28.24
CA ALA A 91 3.50 -16.82 29.00
C ALA A 91 3.51 -18.36 29.10
N GLN A 92 3.78 -19.06 28.00
CA GLN A 92 3.90 -20.52 27.97
C GLN A 92 5.04 -21.01 28.88
N ASN A 93 6.23 -20.44 28.74
CA ASN A 93 7.37 -20.78 29.60
C ASN A 93 7.07 -20.58 31.10
N ARG A 94 6.23 -19.59 31.43
CA ARG A 94 5.83 -19.33 32.81
C ARG A 94 4.84 -20.37 33.32
N ILE A 95 3.89 -20.81 32.50
CA ILE A 95 2.98 -21.90 32.81
C ILE A 95 3.78 -23.19 33.04
N ASP A 96 4.70 -23.53 32.14
CA ASP A 96 5.53 -24.74 32.25
C ASP A 96 6.36 -24.75 33.52
N ARG A 97 6.96 -23.61 33.91
CA ARG A 97 7.68 -23.49 35.18
C ARG A 97 6.76 -23.76 36.38
N LEU A 98 5.58 -23.16 36.42
CA LEU A 98 4.64 -23.36 37.52
C LEU A 98 4.18 -24.82 37.62
N LEU A 99 3.95 -25.47 36.48
CA LEU A 99 3.61 -26.89 36.44
C LEU A 99 4.76 -27.75 36.96
N SER A 100 6.00 -27.47 36.55
CA SER A 100 7.17 -28.20 37.04
C SER A 100 7.40 -28.01 38.55
N GLU A 101 7.18 -26.80 39.08
CA GLU A 101 7.30 -26.52 40.52
C GLU A 101 6.21 -27.21 41.34
N ALA A 102 4.98 -27.26 40.82
CA ALA A 102 3.88 -27.99 41.43
C ALA A 102 4.13 -29.51 41.43
N GLU A 103 4.67 -30.06 40.33
CA GLU A 103 5.02 -31.48 40.22
C GLU A 103 6.18 -31.84 41.17
N ASP A 104 7.20 -30.99 41.30
CA ASP A 104 8.32 -31.22 42.21
C ASP A 104 7.88 -31.10 43.68
N THR A 105 6.97 -30.16 43.97
CA THR A 105 6.36 -30.03 45.29
C THR A 105 5.59 -31.28 45.67
N ASP A 106 4.72 -31.80 44.78
CA ASP A 106 3.95 -33.04 45.00
C ASP A 106 4.84 -34.26 45.21
N ARG A 107 5.93 -34.39 44.43
CA ARG A 107 6.95 -35.45 44.62
C ARG A 107 7.67 -35.36 45.96
N THR A 108 7.78 -34.17 46.53
CA THR A 108 8.52 -33.94 47.79
C THR A 108 7.62 -34.06 49.03
N ILE A 109 6.29 -34.13 48.88
CA ILE A 109 5.37 -34.34 50.02
C ILE A 109 5.64 -35.73 50.63
N PRO A 110 6.14 -35.82 51.88
CA PRO A 110 6.27 -37.09 52.57
C PRO A 110 4.86 -37.63 52.82
N ILE A 111 4.58 -38.85 52.38
CA ILE A 111 3.34 -39.56 52.71
C ILE A 111 3.33 -39.69 54.23
N LEU A 112 2.59 -38.81 54.92
CA LEU A 112 2.44 -38.90 56.35
C LEU A 112 1.74 -40.23 56.64
N PRO A 113 2.33 -41.09 57.50
CA PRO A 113 1.69 -42.35 57.85
C PRO A 113 0.29 -42.06 58.37
N PRO A 114 -0.73 -42.86 57.99
CA PRO A 114 -2.09 -42.66 58.47
C PRO A 114 -2.06 -42.66 59.99
N ALA A 115 -2.60 -41.58 60.58
CA ALA A 115 -2.69 -41.42 62.02
C ALA A 115 -3.41 -42.65 62.59
N ALA A 116 -2.64 -43.51 63.27
CA ALA A 116 -3.10 -44.72 63.95
C ALA A 116 -3.38 -44.41 65.41
#